data_AF-A0AAD7D0C2-F1
#
_entry.id   AF-A0AAD7D0C2-F1
#
_cell.length_a   1.000
_cell.length_b   1.000
_cell.length_c   1.000
_cell.angle_alpha   90.00
_cell.angle_beta   90.00
_cell.angle_gamma   90.00
#
_symmetry.space_group_name_H-M   'P 1'
#
loop_
_entity.id
_entity.type
_entity.pdbx_description
1 polymer ?
#
loop_
_entity_poly.entity_id
_entity_poly.type
_entity_poly.pdbx_seq_one_letter_code
_entity_poly.pdbx_strand_id
1 'polypeptide(L)'
;MIIADNAPKSPPKATTPLLGDGGASGSGAPPPAYVPRNTGPTPIGTAQVPYAGYQPAYNQQRVGQSAARRFCMAFLVAFGIWILASTFVGSIVDGSSRIQRPNYDRHGSDYPVPPDVGLENCFIGWSRSQKRSPVNGYPYSAEFSLDVRLPSETLLILAKGAISSGNLKITMSSVTDMARVNIAVHYHNTAVRDTAKVCLVTRKKGETGVGIFTPQQWWDRQRTDRLYFEVELSLPRGSSINGLNTDVNNFSQDLDNLKDIIDFKNIFLQGSNGRIHGKTLGATNATLQTTNGEVSVDYLVAVTAAVRSSNNGISGTYHVRKSLDLTTTNGVIKATVGINGSDSSNSLIMRTSNSPIDAIVSLDTTSGTGGRFLVKAETTNGRLTTRIASAPLDSSLVVHAQTSNAPGSVALPSTYEGSLLLATSNAGITLQRVNPGEQDPACKARSDCNSRTRTVETREATKYKRDAVVYWEKKNSARGAVTLQSSNGAVAISV
;
A
#
# COMPACT_ATOMS: atom_id res chain seq x y z
N MET A 1 8.35 -3.72 -33.57
CA MET A 1 8.33 -2.24 -33.48
C MET A 1 9.43 -1.85 -32.49
N ILE A 2 10.55 -1.33 -33.00
CA ILE A 2 11.78 -1.07 -32.24
C ILE A 2 11.63 0.33 -31.60
N ILE A 3 11.62 0.40 -30.27
CA ILE A 3 11.60 1.67 -29.54
C ILE A 3 13.04 2.10 -29.35
N ALA A 4 13.42 3.21 -29.98
CA ALA A 4 14.73 3.83 -29.80
C ALA A 4 14.78 4.55 -28.44
N ASP A 5 15.78 4.18 -27.65
CA ASP A 5 16.03 4.70 -26.30
C ASP A 5 16.71 6.07 -26.40
N ASN A 6 15.98 7.13 -26.06
CA ASN A 6 16.48 8.51 -26.00
C ASN A 6 16.30 9.04 -24.57
N ALA A 7 17.07 8.51 -23.64
CA ALA A 7 17.19 9.10 -22.30
C ALA A 7 18.21 10.26 -22.31
N PRO A 8 17.87 11.45 -21.77
CA PRO A 8 18.82 12.55 -21.64
C PRO A 8 19.85 12.28 -20.54
N LYS A 9 21.10 12.70 -20.77
CA LYS A 9 22.21 12.59 -19.79
C LYS A 9 21.90 13.42 -18.54
N SER A 10 22.02 12.79 -17.37
CA SER A 10 21.90 13.45 -16.07
C SER A 10 23.02 14.49 -15.85
N PRO A 11 22.73 15.61 -15.17
CA PRO A 11 23.73 16.64 -14.88
C PRO A 11 24.75 16.17 -13.83
N PRO A 12 25.99 16.73 -13.84
CA PRO A 12 27.02 16.38 -12.89
C PRO A 12 26.65 16.83 -11.47
N LYS A 13 26.93 15.94 -10.50
CA LYS A 13 26.73 16.15 -9.06
C LYS A 13 27.62 17.30 -8.58
N ALA A 14 27.02 18.43 -8.23
CA ALA A 14 27.71 19.51 -7.54
C ALA A 14 27.87 19.13 -6.06
N THR A 15 29.10 19.11 -5.59
CA THR A 15 29.49 18.92 -4.18
C THR A 15 29.18 20.19 -3.40
N THR A 16 28.22 20.13 -2.47
CA THR A 16 27.98 21.20 -1.49
C THR A 16 28.81 20.93 -0.23
N PRO A 17 29.48 21.94 0.35
CA PRO A 17 30.32 21.76 1.53
C PRO A 17 29.49 21.57 2.80
N LEU A 18 29.92 20.61 3.63
CA LEU A 18 29.45 20.40 5.00
C LEU A 18 29.99 21.52 5.91
N LEU A 19 29.09 22.15 6.66
CA LEU A 19 29.38 23.21 7.62
C LEU A 19 28.84 22.78 8.99
N GLY A 20 29.74 22.73 9.98
CA GLY A 20 29.46 23.22 11.33
C GLY A 20 29.10 22.21 12.41
N ASP A 21 30.11 21.89 13.21
CA ASP A 21 30.11 21.19 14.50
C ASP A 21 29.29 21.86 15.62
N GLY A 22 28.90 21.05 16.60
CA GLY A 22 28.39 21.50 17.90
C GLY A 22 28.32 20.40 18.97
N GLY A 23 29.48 20.01 19.52
CA GLY A 23 29.69 19.73 20.96
C GLY A 23 29.14 18.43 21.58
N ALA A 24 30.05 17.52 21.98
CA ALA A 24 30.46 17.31 23.38
C ALA A 24 30.79 15.83 23.73
N SER A 25 32.04 15.65 24.16
CA SER A 25 32.56 14.73 25.19
C SER A 25 32.45 13.21 25.00
N GLY A 26 33.62 12.57 24.79
CA GLY A 26 33.78 11.13 24.97
C GLY A 26 35.16 10.65 24.53
N SER A 27 36.07 10.50 25.50
CA SER A 27 37.44 10.00 25.40
C SER A 27 37.63 8.79 24.46
N GLY A 28 38.51 8.92 23.46
CA GLY A 28 38.94 7.84 22.58
C GLY A 28 40.36 8.07 22.05
N ALA A 29 41.16 7.01 22.05
CA ALA A 29 42.60 6.93 21.78
C ALA A 29 43.09 7.66 20.50
N PRO A 30 44.38 8.05 20.44
CA PRO A 30 44.94 8.73 19.27
C PRO A 30 44.97 7.81 18.03
N PRO A 31 44.60 8.32 16.84
CA PRO A 31 44.71 7.58 15.59
C PRO A 31 46.18 7.42 15.14
N PRO A 32 46.51 6.35 14.40
CA PRO A 32 47.87 6.08 13.94
C PRO A 32 48.40 7.14 12.95
N ALA A 33 49.71 7.38 13.02
CA ALA A 33 50.44 8.35 12.22
C ALA A 33 50.34 8.04 10.71
N TYR A 34 49.93 9.06 9.93
CA TYR A 34 49.96 9.01 8.47
C TYR A 34 51.40 9.07 7.96
N VAL A 35 51.79 8.06 7.19
CA VAL A 35 53.06 8.02 6.47
C VAL A 35 52.96 8.91 5.23
N PRO A 36 53.88 9.87 5.00
CA PRO A 36 53.84 10.74 3.84
C PRO A 36 54.15 9.96 2.55
N ARG A 37 53.30 10.12 1.55
CA ARG A 37 53.49 9.58 0.20
C ARG A 37 54.55 10.42 -0.51
N ASN A 38 55.73 9.83 -0.65
CA ASN A 38 56.86 10.42 -1.39
C ASN A 38 56.47 10.79 -2.82
N THR A 39 56.62 12.08 -3.11
CA THR A 39 56.80 12.66 -4.44
C THR A 39 58.23 12.41 -4.90
N GLY A 40 58.39 11.75 -6.05
CA GLY A 40 59.66 11.63 -6.75
C GLY A 40 59.43 11.82 -8.26
N PRO A 41 60.12 12.75 -8.93
CA PRO A 41 60.13 12.92 -10.39
C PRO A 41 61.32 12.19 -11.02
N THR A 42 61.24 11.84 -12.32
CA THR A 42 62.34 11.67 -13.34
C THR A 42 61.80 10.90 -14.58
N PRO A 43 62.48 10.85 -15.74
CA PRO A 43 62.26 11.81 -16.83
C PRO A 43 61.94 11.15 -18.20
N ILE A 44 61.48 11.99 -19.13
CA ILE A 44 61.72 11.99 -20.58
C ILE A 44 62.15 10.64 -21.22
N GLY A 45 61.18 10.02 -21.92
CA GLY A 45 61.43 9.03 -22.96
C GLY A 45 60.63 9.40 -24.20
N THR A 46 61.29 9.99 -25.19
CA THR A 46 60.75 10.25 -26.53
C THR A 46 60.50 8.93 -27.26
N ALA A 47 59.23 8.54 -27.40
CA ALA A 47 58.82 7.49 -28.31
C ALA A 47 58.03 8.12 -29.46
N GLN A 48 58.60 8.05 -30.67
CA GLN A 48 57.94 8.40 -31.92
C GLN A 48 56.71 7.49 -32.12
N VAL A 49 55.53 8.11 -32.22
CA VAL A 49 54.31 7.42 -32.64
C VAL A 49 54.21 7.55 -34.17
N PRO A 50 54.06 6.43 -34.91
CA PRO A 50 53.89 6.46 -36.35
C PRO A 50 52.46 6.93 -36.72
N TYR A 51 52.41 7.73 -37.78
CA TYR A 51 51.27 8.23 -38.53
C TYR A 51 49.92 7.53 -38.26
N ALA A 52 48.98 8.33 -37.77
CA ALA A 52 47.56 8.03 -37.78
C ALA A 52 47.07 7.82 -39.22
N GLY A 53 46.66 6.59 -39.54
CA GLY A 53 45.91 6.29 -40.74
C GLY A 53 44.59 7.05 -40.74
N TYR A 54 44.37 7.83 -41.80
CA TYR A 54 43.07 8.41 -42.15
C TYR A 54 42.00 7.32 -42.14
N GLN A 55 41.10 7.35 -41.15
CA GLN A 55 39.83 6.64 -41.27
C GLN A 55 38.89 7.50 -42.14
N PRO A 56 38.32 6.95 -43.22
CA PRO A 56 37.34 7.67 -44.02
C PRO A 56 36.13 7.97 -43.14
N ALA A 57 35.73 9.24 -43.11
CA ALA A 57 34.51 9.67 -42.48
C ALA A 57 33.34 8.88 -43.09
N TYR A 58 32.77 7.96 -42.32
CA TYR A 58 31.47 7.41 -42.62
C TYR A 58 30.48 8.57 -42.59
N ASN A 59 30.08 9.01 -43.78
CA ASN A 59 28.94 9.89 -43.99
C ASN A 59 27.71 9.17 -43.42
N GLN A 60 27.44 9.39 -42.13
CA GLN A 60 26.12 9.16 -41.58
C GLN A 60 25.19 10.09 -42.34
N GLN A 61 24.51 9.55 -43.35
CA GLN A 61 23.33 10.17 -43.93
C GLN A 61 22.36 10.42 -42.77
N ARG A 62 22.42 11.64 -42.24
CA ARG A 62 21.40 12.17 -41.36
C ARG A 62 20.14 12.19 -42.22
N VAL A 63 19.30 11.16 -42.05
CA VAL A 63 17.94 11.18 -42.54
C VAL A 63 17.32 12.41 -41.89
N GLY A 64 17.24 13.49 -42.67
CA GLY A 64 16.78 14.79 -42.21
C GLY A 64 15.32 14.65 -41.83
N GLN A 65 15.05 14.46 -40.54
CA GLN A 65 13.70 14.65 -40.04
C GLN A 65 13.25 16.05 -40.43
N SER A 66 12.09 16.15 -41.08
CA SER A 66 11.57 17.42 -41.56
C SER A 66 11.51 18.44 -40.42
N ALA A 67 11.82 19.70 -40.72
CA ALA A 67 11.82 20.78 -39.73
C ALA A 67 10.47 20.87 -38.98
N ALA A 68 9.36 20.57 -39.68
CA ALA A 68 8.02 20.51 -39.11
C ALA A 68 7.88 19.47 -37.97
N ARG A 69 8.50 18.30 -38.11
CA ARG A 69 8.43 17.25 -37.08
C ARG A 69 9.21 17.64 -35.83
N ARG A 70 10.38 18.28 -35.99
CA ARG A 70 11.17 18.81 -34.87
C ARG A 70 10.43 19.93 -34.15
N PHE A 71 9.78 20.81 -34.91
CA PHE A 71 8.96 21.88 -34.36
C PHE A 71 7.76 21.35 -33.58
N CYS A 72 7.00 20.39 -34.12
CA CYS A 72 5.86 19.80 -33.41
C CYS A 72 6.27 19.09 -32.11
N MET A 73 7.38 18.34 -32.12
CA MET A 73 7.90 17.73 -30.88
C MET A 73 8.29 18.77 -29.84
N ALA A 74 9.01 19.82 -30.24
CA ALA A 74 9.40 20.89 -29.33
C ALA A 74 8.17 21.64 -28.79
N PHE A 75 7.16 21.89 -29.63
CA PHE A 75 5.92 22.56 -29.24
C PHE A 75 5.11 21.75 -28.22
N LEU A 76 4.97 20.43 -28.42
CA LEU A 76 4.28 19.55 -27.46
C LEU A 76 4.98 19.50 -26.11
N VAL A 77 6.32 19.46 -26.09
CA VAL A 77 7.10 19.52 -24.85
C VAL A 77 6.91 20.87 -24.15
N ALA A 78 6.99 21.98 -24.89
CA ALA A 78 6.78 23.32 -24.35
C ALA A 78 5.35 23.51 -23.79
N PHE A 79 4.34 22.99 -24.49
CA PHE A 79 2.95 23.02 -24.04
C PHE A 79 2.73 22.20 -22.76
N GLY A 80 3.34 21.02 -22.67
CA GLY A 80 3.32 20.21 -21.44
C GLY A 80 3.96 20.90 -20.25
N ILE A 81 5.12 21.55 -20.46
CA ILE A 81 5.79 22.35 -19.42
C ILE A 81 4.90 23.55 -19.01
N TRP A 82 4.26 24.21 -19.98
CA TRP A 82 3.36 25.33 -19.70
C TRP A 82 2.16 24.89 -18.84
N ILE A 83 1.51 23.77 -19.15
CA ILE A 83 0.41 23.24 -18.31
C ILE A 83 0.89 22.92 -16.89
N LEU A 84 2.05 22.28 -16.73
CA LEU A 84 2.61 21.97 -15.42
C LEU A 84 2.97 23.24 -14.64
N ALA A 85 3.54 24.25 -15.31
CA ALA A 85 3.86 25.53 -14.70
C ALA A 85 2.58 26.30 -14.31
N SER A 86 1.57 26.36 -15.18
CA SER A 86 0.29 27.03 -14.90
C SER A 86 -0.49 26.37 -13.79
N THR A 87 -0.49 25.04 -13.69
CA THR A 87 -1.13 24.31 -12.57
C THR A 87 -0.36 24.52 -11.26
N PHE A 88 0.97 24.54 -11.30
CA PHE A 88 1.81 24.82 -10.13
C PHE A 88 1.66 26.28 -9.64
N VAL A 89 1.71 27.26 -10.55
CA VAL A 89 1.51 28.68 -10.23
C VAL A 89 0.07 28.94 -9.79
N GLY A 90 -0.93 28.32 -10.42
CA GLY A 90 -2.33 28.39 -9.98
C GLY A 90 -2.51 27.87 -8.55
N SER A 91 -1.83 26.76 -8.20
CA SER A 91 -1.83 26.23 -6.83
C SER A 91 -1.15 27.16 -5.81
N ILE A 92 -0.18 27.99 -6.22
CA ILE A 92 0.49 28.96 -5.35
C ILE A 92 -0.33 30.25 -5.23
N VAL A 93 -0.96 30.70 -6.32
CA VAL A 93 -1.77 31.93 -6.36
C VAL A 93 -3.10 31.75 -5.63
N ASP A 94 -3.74 30.56 -5.70
CA ASP A 94 -4.86 30.21 -4.82
C ASP A 94 -4.44 30.06 -3.35
N GLY A 95 -3.15 29.78 -3.10
CA GLY A 95 -2.57 29.79 -1.77
C GLY A 95 -2.29 31.21 -1.24
N SER A 96 -1.98 32.17 -2.11
CA SER A 96 -1.56 33.53 -1.71
C SER A 96 -2.69 34.57 -1.74
N SER A 97 -3.77 34.35 -2.49
CA SER A 97 -4.97 35.21 -2.49
C SER A 97 -5.79 35.13 -1.19
N ARG A 98 -5.44 34.22 -0.26
CA ARG A 98 -6.02 34.12 1.09
C ARG A 98 -5.29 34.94 2.16
N ILE A 99 -4.42 35.87 1.78
CA ILE A 99 -3.82 36.88 2.69
C ILE A 99 -4.59 38.20 2.57
N GLN A 100 -5.92 38.14 2.63
CA GLN A 100 -6.70 39.26 3.15
C GLN A 100 -6.98 38.92 4.60
N ARG A 101 -6.39 39.69 5.52
CA ARG A 101 -6.65 39.59 6.96
C ARG A 101 -8.16 39.80 7.17
N PRO A 102 -8.93 38.74 7.49
CA PRO A 102 -10.33 38.92 7.80
C PRO A 102 -10.39 39.71 9.11
N ASN A 103 -11.25 40.71 9.16
CA ASN A 103 -11.69 41.28 10.43
C ASN A 103 -12.06 40.12 11.36
N TYR A 104 -11.52 40.14 12.58
CA TYR A 104 -11.66 39.13 13.64
C TYR A 104 -13.10 38.93 14.15
N ASP A 105 -14.08 39.55 13.51
CA ASP A 105 -15.49 39.54 13.90
C ASP A 105 -16.29 38.53 13.08
N ARG A 106 -16.06 37.26 13.37
CA ARG A 106 -17.05 36.16 13.41
C ARG A 106 -16.32 34.85 13.22
N HIS A 107 -16.36 34.02 14.25
CA HIS A 107 -16.22 32.58 14.13
C HIS A 107 -17.30 32.07 13.17
N GLY A 108 -17.04 32.15 11.86
CA GLY A 108 -17.77 31.40 10.85
C GLY A 108 -17.54 29.94 11.19
N SER A 109 -18.46 29.37 11.95
CA SER A 109 -18.46 28.00 12.42
C SER A 109 -18.84 27.08 11.26
N ASP A 110 -18.08 27.18 10.17
CA ASP A 110 -18.26 26.35 9.00
C ASP A 110 -17.64 25.00 9.34
N TYR A 111 -18.52 24.07 9.68
CA TYR A 111 -18.19 22.68 9.89
C TYR A 111 -18.12 21.99 8.53
N PRO A 112 -17.06 21.23 8.23
CA PRO A 112 -16.93 20.51 6.97
C PRO A 112 -17.81 19.25 6.98
N VAL A 113 -19.12 19.46 6.98
CA VAL A 113 -20.14 18.41 6.89
C VAL A 113 -20.25 17.98 5.42
N PRO A 114 -20.11 16.69 5.11
CA PRO A 114 -20.34 16.21 3.74
C PRO A 114 -21.76 16.58 3.26
N PRO A 115 -21.93 16.96 1.99
CA PRO A 115 -23.21 17.47 1.48
C PRO A 115 -24.34 16.43 1.49
N ASP A 116 -23.98 15.15 1.59
CA ASP A 116 -24.89 14.01 1.66
C ASP A 116 -25.22 13.59 3.10
N VAL A 117 -24.73 14.32 4.12
CA VAL A 117 -24.92 13.99 5.53
C VAL A 117 -25.85 15.01 6.20
N GLY A 118 -27.02 14.53 6.62
CA GLY A 118 -27.93 15.22 7.54
C GLY A 118 -27.42 15.16 8.98
N LEU A 119 -27.59 16.25 9.71
CA LEU A 119 -27.27 16.36 11.14
C LEU A 119 -28.56 16.35 11.96
N GLU A 120 -28.63 15.46 12.94
CA GLU A 120 -29.73 15.34 13.88
C GLU A 120 -29.19 15.43 15.31
N ASN A 121 -29.95 16.05 16.22
CA ASN A 121 -29.65 16.07 17.66
C ASN A 121 -28.17 16.36 17.99
N CYS A 122 -27.63 17.48 17.49
CA CYS A 122 -26.26 17.88 17.79
C CYS A 122 -26.12 18.25 19.27
N PHE A 123 -25.29 17.51 19.99
CA PHE A 123 -25.00 17.75 21.39
C PHE A 123 -23.87 18.77 21.53
N ILE A 124 -24.16 19.80 22.32
CA ILE A 124 -23.21 20.85 22.73
C ILE A 124 -22.91 20.74 24.25
N GLY A 125 -23.80 20.06 24.99
CA GLY A 125 -23.67 19.83 26.43
C GLY A 125 -22.80 18.63 26.75
N TRP A 126 -21.49 18.83 26.82
CA TRP A 126 -20.56 17.84 27.36
C TRP A 126 -20.81 17.61 28.86
N SER A 127 -20.78 16.36 29.33
CA SER A 127 -20.83 16.11 30.77
C SER A 127 -19.62 16.79 31.43
N ARG A 128 -19.86 17.65 32.44
CA ARG A 128 -18.79 18.28 33.23
C ARG A 128 -18.18 17.25 34.17
N SER A 129 -17.49 16.27 33.62
CA SER A 129 -16.56 15.43 34.35
C SER A 129 -15.29 16.26 34.54
N GLN A 130 -15.12 16.94 35.68
CA GLN A 130 -13.83 17.56 36.07
C GLN A 130 -12.78 16.50 36.43
N LYS A 131 -12.81 15.33 35.79
CA LYS A 131 -11.76 14.33 35.96
C LYS A 131 -10.53 14.84 35.24
N ARG A 132 -9.37 14.72 35.89
CA ARG A 132 -8.09 14.92 35.21
C ARG A 132 -8.02 13.92 34.07
N SER A 133 -7.70 14.41 32.87
CA SER A 133 -7.56 13.54 31.71
C SER A 133 -6.47 12.50 31.98
N PRO A 134 -6.72 11.20 31.72
CA PRO A 134 -5.70 10.17 31.81
C PRO A 134 -4.70 10.24 30.65
N VAL A 135 -5.01 10.99 29.59
CA VAL A 135 -4.15 11.14 28.41
C VAL A 135 -3.08 12.20 28.70
N ASN A 136 -1.81 11.79 28.61
CA ASN A 136 -0.67 12.68 28.80
C ASN A 136 -0.76 13.92 27.90
N GLY A 137 -0.57 15.09 28.51
CA GLY A 137 -0.57 16.35 27.78
C GLY A 137 -1.95 16.97 27.57
N TYR A 138 -3.02 16.47 28.20
CA TYR A 138 -4.30 17.17 28.29
C TYR A 138 -4.75 17.28 29.75
N PRO A 139 -5.05 18.49 30.28
CA PRO A 139 -5.44 18.66 31.69
C PRO A 139 -6.90 18.27 31.97
N TYR A 140 -7.78 18.38 30.98
CA TYR A 140 -9.23 18.18 31.15
C TYR A 140 -9.77 17.16 30.15
N SER A 141 -10.82 16.45 30.55
CA SER A 141 -11.63 15.61 29.67
C SER A 141 -13.12 15.92 29.83
N ALA A 142 -13.91 15.56 28.83
CA ALA A 142 -15.35 15.52 28.94
C ALA A 142 -15.91 14.33 28.16
N GLU A 143 -17.01 13.75 28.64
CA GLU A 143 -17.54 12.49 28.12
C GLU A 143 -18.96 12.68 27.58
N PHE A 144 -19.29 11.89 26.56
CA PHE A 144 -20.59 11.81 25.94
C PHE A 144 -20.85 10.37 25.49
N SER A 145 -22.07 9.89 25.66
CA SER A 145 -22.47 8.55 25.23
C SER A 145 -23.78 8.63 24.47
N LEU A 146 -23.88 7.87 23.38
CA LEU A 146 -25.09 7.74 22.58
C LEU A 146 -25.34 6.27 22.28
N ASP A 147 -26.61 5.87 22.39
CA ASP A 147 -27.07 4.56 21.94
C ASP A 147 -27.68 4.69 20.54
N VAL A 148 -27.18 3.87 19.61
CA VAL A 148 -27.66 3.76 18.23
C VAL A 148 -28.40 2.45 18.09
N ARG A 149 -29.67 2.54 17.67
CA ARG A 149 -30.54 1.37 17.52
C ARG A 149 -30.12 0.52 16.33
N LEU A 150 -30.06 -0.79 16.53
CA LEU A 150 -29.89 -1.79 15.47
C LEU A 150 -31.25 -2.49 15.19
N PRO A 151 -31.49 -3.01 13.98
CA PRO A 151 -30.61 -3.01 12.81
C PRO A 151 -30.58 -1.64 12.10
N SER A 152 -29.39 -1.20 11.71
CA SER A 152 -29.22 -0.14 10.71
C SER A 152 -28.71 -0.76 9.40
N GLU A 153 -29.03 -0.14 8.27
CA GLU A 153 -28.46 -0.56 6.98
C GLU A 153 -26.95 -0.33 6.97
N THR A 154 -26.49 0.75 7.59
CA THR A 154 -25.07 1.01 7.81
C THR A 154 -24.89 1.87 9.04
N LEU A 155 -23.96 1.48 9.91
CA LEU A 155 -23.49 2.28 11.02
C LEU A 155 -22.37 3.21 10.55
N LEU A 156 -22.56 4.52 10.73
CA LEU A 156 -21.62 5.56 10.31
C LEU A 156 -20.81 6.10 11.49
N ILE A 157 -19.49 6.24 11.35
CA ILE A 157 -18.66 7.03 12.27
C ILE A 157 -17.85 8.03 11.45
N LEU A 158 -18.17 9.32 11.61
CA LEU A 158 -17.54 10.40 10.85
C LEU A 158 -16.73 11.29 11.80
N ALA A 159 -15.56 11.73 11.38
CA ALA A 159 -14.83 12.78 12.08
C ALA A 159 -14.19 13.76 11.10
N LYS A 160 -14.62 15.03 11.14
CA LYS A 160 -14.23 16.08 10.20
C LYS A 160 -13.81 17.36 10.93
N GLY A 161 -12.92 18.10 10.29
CA GLY A 161 -12.40 19.39 10.77
C GLY A 161 -10.90 19.39 11.06
N ALA A 162 -10.34 20.58 11.27
CA ALA A 162 -8.89 20.77 11.32
C ALA A 162 -8.26 20.35 12.65
N ILE A 163 -9.04 20.35 13.73
CA ILE A 163 -8.54 20.10 15.10
C ILE A 163 -9.05 18.77 15.67
N SER A 164 -9.84 18.00 14.92
CA SER A 164 -10.23 16.64 15.31
C SER A 164 -9.09 15.65 15.05
N SER A 165 -8.65 14.97 16.10
CA SER A 165 -7.69 13.85 16.06
C SER A 165 -8.01 12.86 17.18
N GLY A 166 -7.61 11.60 17.07
CA GLY A 166 -8.02 10.65 18.10
C GLY A 166 -7.71 9.17 17.89
N ASN A 167 -8.44 8.35 18.64
CA ASN A 167 -8.51 6.91 18.50
C ASN A 167 -9.99 6.50 18.42
N LEU A 168 -10.30 5.64 17.45
CA LEU A 168 -11.56 4.91 17.34
C LEU A 168 -11.28 3.45 17.68
N LYS A 169 -11.81 3.00 18.82
CA LYS A 169 -11.77 1.61 19.25
C LYS A 169 -13.12 0.96 18.98
N ILE A 170 -13.13 -0.18 18.28
CA ILE A 170 -14.35 -0.95 18.01
C ILE A 170 -14.28 -2.23 18.84
N THR A 171 -15.18 -2.32 19.83
CA THR A 171 -15.24 -3.39 20.83
C THR A 171 -16.59 -4.10 20.77
N MET A 172 -16.68 -5.21 21.49
CA MET A 172 -17.95 -5.90 21.73
C MET A 172 -18.52 -5.50 23.11
N SER A 173 -19.84 -5.36 23.19
CA SER A 173 -20.59 -5.24 24.43
C SER A 173 -21.29 -6.56 24.75
N SER A 174 -21.33 -6.92 26.03
CA SER A 174 -22.05 -8.10 26.53
C SER A 174 -23.52 -7.83 26.89
N VAL A 175 -24.00 -6.57 26.88
CA VAL A 175 -25.14 -6.18 27.73
C VAL A 175 -26.37 -5.66 26.98
N THR A 176 -26.27 -5.22 25.71
CA THR A 176 -27.36 -4.48 25.05
C THR A 176 -27.66 -5.01 23.64
N ASP A 177 -28.83 -4.69 23.10
CA ASP A 177 -29.23 -4.84 21.69
C ASP A 177 -28.87 -3.62 20.83
N MET A 178 -28.49 -2.52 21.48
CA MET A 178 -28.06 -1.28 20.86
C MET A 178 -26.53 -1.22 20.74
N ALA A 179 -26.06 -0.60 19.65
CA ALA A 179 -24.67 -0.19 19.53
C ALA A 179 -24.45 1.07 20.37
N ARG A 180 -23.48 1.03 21.28
CA ARG A 180 -23.16 2.18 22.14
C ARG A 180 -21.91 2.87 21.63
N VAL A 181 -21.98 4.19 21.49
CA VAL A 181 -20.84 5.03 21.12
C VAL A 181 -20.50 5.90 22.32
N ASN A 182 -19.35 5.63 22.95
CA ASN A 182 -18.78 6.46 24.00
C ASN A 182 -17.70 7.36 23.40
N ILE A 183 -17.76 8.65 23.69
CA ILE A 183 -16.83 9.65 23.18
C ILE A 183 -16.28 10.42 24.38
N ALA A 184 -14.98 10.35 24.58
CA ALA A 184 -14.26 11.25 25.48
C ALA A 184 -13.45 12.26 24.65
N VAL A 185 -13.58 13.54 24.95
CA VAL A 185 -12.77 14.61 24.37
C VAL A 185 -11.80 15.13 25.42
N HIS A 186 -10.51 15.18 25.08
CA HIS A 186 -9.42 15.67 25.91
C HIS A 186 -8.94 17.01 25.37
N TYR A 187 -8.80 18.00 26.25
CA TYR A 187 -8.58 19.40 25.85
C TYR A 187 -7.85 20.22 26.92
N HIS A 188 -7.26 21.35 26.52
CA HIS A 188 -6.69 22.35 27.45
C HIS A 188 -7.64 23.49 27.74
N ASN A 189 -8.33 24.00 26.71
CA ASN A 189 -9.20 25.16 26.81
C ASN A 189 -10.66 24.74 26.57
N THR A 190 -11.54 25.02 27.53
CA THR A 190 -12.98 24.73 27.42
C THR A 190 -13.61 25.42 26.21
N ALA A 191 -13.15 26.63 25.86
CA ALA A 191 -13.66 27.35 24.70
C ALA A 191 -13.41 26.59 23.38
N VAL A 192 -12.26 25.91 23.28
CA VAL A 192 -11.90 25.10 22.10
C VAL A 192 -12.76 23.83 22.05
N ARG A 193 -12.96 23.15 23.19
CA ARG A 193 -13.88 22.01 23.30
C ARG A 193 -15.28 22.38 22.82
N ASP A 194 -15.77 23.55 23.21
CA ASP A 194 -17.13 24.01 22.87
C ASP A 194 -17.30 24.35 21.37
N THR A 195 -16.20 24.41 20.61
CA THR A 195 -16.26 24.50 19.15
C THR A 195 -16.49 23.14 18.49
N ALA A 196 -16.26 22.02 19.17
CA ALA A 196 -16.54 20.69 18.66
C ALA A 196 -18.02 20.33 18.84
N LYS A 197 -18.61 19.74 17.81
CA LYS A 197 -19.99 19.23 17.81
C LYS A 197 -19.97 17.73 17.63
N VAL A 198 -20.77 17.03 18.43
CA VAL A 198 -21.08 15.62 18.23
C VAL A 198 -22.55 15.52 17.86
N CYS A 199 -22.85 14.96 16.70
CA CYS A 199 -24.21 14.86 16.19
C CYS A 199 -24.56 13.42 15.85
N LEU A 200 -25.84 13.09 15.96
CA LEU A 200 -26.39 11.96 15.23
C LEU A 200 -26.35 12.33 13.74
N VAL A 201 -25.87 11.42 12.89
CA VAL A 201 -25.75 11.66 11.45
C VAL A 201 -26.58 10.66 10.67
N THR A 202 -27.21 11.17 9.61
CA THR A 202 -27.96 10.37 8.64
C THR A 202 -27.48 10.69 7.23
N ARG A 203 -27.32 9.68 6.36
CA ARG A 203 -26.83 9.90 4.99
C ARG A 203 -27.88 9.50 3.94
N LYS A 204 -28.40 8.28 4.08
CA LYS A 204 -29.49 7.72 3.28
C LYS A 204 -30.49 7.06 4.21
N LYS A 205 -31.64 6.65 3.67
CA LYS A 205 -32.64 5.89 4.42
C LYS A 205 -31.99 4.64 5.03
N GLY A 206 -31.92 4.59 6.36
CA GLY A 206 -31.34 3.47 7.12
C GLY A 206 -29.85 3.56 7.44
N GLU A 207 -29.12 4.56 6.93
CA GLU A 207 -27.73 4.81 7.31
C GLU A 207 -27.69 5.85 8.42
N THR A 208 -27.35 5.41 9.63
CA THR A 208 -27.37 6.23 10.85
C THR A 208 -26.06 6.06 11.61
N GLY A 209 -25.61 7.08 12.33
CA GLY A 209 -24.43 6.93 13.16
C GLY A 209 -24.05 8.22 13.87
N VAL A 210 -22.75 8.37 14.17
CA VAL A 210 -22.23 9.51 14.93
C VAL A 210 -21.20 10.29 14.13
N GLY A 211 -21.33 11.62 14.15
CA GLY A 211 -20.38 12.53 13.52
C GLY A 211 -19.73 13.47 14.53
N ILE A 212 -18.41 13.57 14.49
CA ILE A 212 -17.60 14.54 15.25
C ILE A 212 -17.17 15.63 14.27
N PHE A 213 -17.57 16.88 14.53
CA PHE A 213 -17.29 18.01 13.66
C PHE A 213 -16.56 19.09 14.43
N THR A 214 -15.42 19.52 13.89
CA THR A 214 -14.64 20.68 14.36
C THR A 214 -14.51 21.69 13.22
N PRO A 215 -14.21 22.98 13.50
CA PRO A 215 -14.08 23.99 12.46
C PRO A 215 -13.08 23.62 11.36
N GLN A 216 -13.39 23.97 10.11
CA GLN A 216 -12.52 23.67 8.96
C GLN A 216 -11.22 24.49 8.98
N GLN A 217 -11.29 25.73 9.46
CA GLN A 217 -10.14 26.61 9.60
C GLN A 217 -9.96 26.95 11.07
N TRP A 218 -8.73 26.78 11.55
CA TRP A 218 -8.33 27.19 12.90
C TRP A 218 -7.06 28.02 12.77
N TRP A 219 -7.20 29.33 12.94
CA TRP A 219 -6.12 30.28 12.70
C TRP A 219 -5.09 30.30 13.84
N ASP A 220 -5.51 29.96 15.05
CA ASP A 220 -4.64 29.96 16.23
C ASP A 220 -4.09 28.56 16.51
N ARG A 221 -2.98 28.19 15.87
CA ARG A 221 -2.38 26.84 16.01
C ARG A 221 -1.58 26.67 17.30
N GLN A 222 -2.02 27.29 18.40
CA GLN A 222 -1.41 27.02 19.69
C GLN A 222 -1.57 25.55 20.03
N ARG A 223 -0.54 24.96 20.66
CA ARG A 223 -0.56 23.54 21.03
C ARG A 223 -1.73 23.20 21.97
N THR A 224 -2.22 24.20 22.70
CA THR A 224 -3.37 24.12 23.62
C THR A 224 -4.71 23.95 22.91
N ASP A 225 -4.79 24.25 21.62
CA ASP A 225 -6.06 24.28 20.87
C ASP A 225 -6.33 22.95 20.14
N ARG A 226 -5.59 21.91 20.49
CA ARG A 226 -5.81 20.56 19.97
C ARG A 226 -6.90 19.87 20.76
N LEU A 227 -7.76 19.15 20.04
CA LEU A 227 -8.71 18.22 20.62
C LEU A 227 -8.27 16.80 20.29
N TYR A 228 -8.24 15.96 21.33
CA TYR A 228 -7.99 14.53 21.19
C TYR A 228 -9.23 13.77 21.60
N PHE A 229 -9.75 12.94 20.71
CA PHE A 229 -10.98 12.18 20.92
C PHE A 229 -10.66 10.70 21.11
N GLU A 230 -11.18 10.11 22.19
CA GLU A 230 -11.24 8.66 22.37
C GLU A 230 -12.68 8.23 22.12
N VAL A 231 -12.88 7.52 21.02
CA VAL A 231 -14.19 7.01 20.60
C VAL A 231 -14.19 5.51 20.79
N GLU A 232 -15.11 5.00 21.59
CA GLU A 232 -15.35 3.56 21.74
C GLU A 232 -16.72 3.23 21.16
N LEU A 233 -16.73 2.46 20.07
CA LEU A 233 -17.93 1.86 19.51
C LEU A 233 -18.05 0.44 20.05
N SER A 234 -18.98 0.23 20.97
CA SER A 234 -19.30 -1.10 21.51
C SER A 234 -20.50 -1.69 20.79
N LEU A 235 -20.26 -2.76 20.03
CA LEU A 235 -21.27 -3.45 19.24
C LEU A 235 -21.85 -4.64 20.02
N PRO A 236 -23.17 -4.90 19.91
CA PRO A 236 -23.80 -5.99 20.63
C PRO A 236 -23.41 -7.35 20.03
N ARG A 237 -23.14 -8.32 20.91
CA ARG A 237 -22.73 -9.67 20.51
C ARG A 237 -23.82 -10.38 19.70
N GLY A 238 -23.42 -11.08 18.64
CA GLY A 238 -24.33 -11.84 17.78
C GLY A 238 -25.15 -10.95 16.84
N SER A 239 -24.83 -9.66 16.73
CA SER A 239 -25.47 -8.79 15.75
C SER A 239 -25.00 -9.11 14.34
N SER A 240 -25.94 -9.01 13.40
CA SER A 240 -25.65 -8.95 11.98
C SER A 240 -25.74 -7.47 11.56
N ILE A 241 -24.65 -6.94 11.04
CA ILE A 241 -24.55 -5.53 10.65
C ILE A 241 -24.34 -5.47 9.14
N ASN A 242 -25.29 -4.87 8.42
CA ASN A 242 -25.24 -4.76 6.97
C ASN A 242 -24.02 -3.94 6.49
N GLY A 243 -23.63 -2.91 7.25
CA GLY A 243 -22.50 -2.06 6.93
C GLY A 243 -21.90 -1.38 8.15
N LEU A 244 -20.59 -1.33 8.23
CA LEU A 244 -19.86 -0.41 9.09
C LEU A 244 -19.01 0.51 8.21
N ASN A 245 -19.23 1.82 8.31
CA ASN A 245 -18.48 2.81 7.54
C ASN A 245 -17.86 3.85 8.47
N THR A 246 -16.55 3.98 8.41
CA THR A 246 -15.81 5.02 9.14
C THR A 246 -15.13 5.96 8.16
N ASP A 247 -15.17 7.25 8.45
CA ASP A 247 -14.42 8.28 7.73
C ASP A 247 -13.84 9.27 8.75
N VAL A 248 -12.67 8.88 9.28
CA VAL A 248 -12.05 9.49 10.45
C VAL A 248 -10.57 9.83 10.16
N ASN A 249 -10.37 10.93 9.43
CA ASN A 249 -9.07 11.26 8.82
C ASN A 249 -7.86 11.23 9.77
N ASN A 250 -7.99 11.74 10.99
CA ASN A 250 -6.89 11.86 11.96
C ASN A 250 -7.03 10.90 13.15
N PHE A 251 -7.70 9.77 12.95
CA PHE A 251 -7.94 8.79 14.00
C PHE A 251 -7.23 7.49 13.68
N SER A 252 -6.51 6.96 14.66
CA SER A 252 -6.18 5.54 14.64
C SER A 252 -7.45 4.74 14.83
N GLN A 253 -7.59 3.62 14.13
CA GLN A 253 -8.75 2.73 14.22
C GLN A 253 -8.25 1.38 14.72
N ASP A 254 -8.64 0.99 15.93
CA ASP A 254 -8.26 -0.27 16.55
C ASP A 254 -9.50 -1.17 16.68
N LEU A 255 -9.52 -2.30 16.00
CA LEU A 255 -10.61 -3.27 16.00
C LEU A 255 -10.22 -4.52 16.77
N ASP A 256 -11.07 -4.91 17.72
CA ASP A 256 -10.82 -6.11 18.53
C ASP A 256 -11.10 -7.41 17.76
N ASN A 257 -11.15 -8.55 18.46
CA ASN A 257 -11.60 -9.81 17.87
C ASN A 257 -13.12 -9.79 17.61
N LEU A 258 -13.52 -9.60 16.35
CA LEU A 258 -14.92 -9.47 15.93
C LEU A 258 -15.42 -10.61 15.02
N LYS A 259 -14.52 -11.36 14.37
CA LYS A 259 -14.84 -12.34 13.30
C LYS A 259 -15.97 -13.32 13.62
N ASP A 260 -15.95 -13.92 14.82
CA ASP A 260 -16.89 -14.99 15.20
C ASP A 260 -18.06 -14.47 16.05
N ILE A 261 -18.16 -13.15 16.21
CA ILE A 261 -19.04 -12.48 17.17
C ILE A 261 -20.00 -11.54 16.46
N ILE A 262 -19.55 -10.91 15.37
CA ILE A 262 -20.33 -9.98 14.58
C ILE A 262 -20.21 -10.39 13.12
N ASP A 263 -21.36 -10.58 12.47
CA ASP A 263 -21.40 -10.84 11.05
C ASP A 263 -21.55 -9.52 10.29
N PHE A 264 -20.46 -9.04 9.71
CA PHE A 264 -20.48 -7.86 8.86
C PHE A 264 -20.71 -8.25 7.40
N LYS A 265 -21.75 -7.70 6.78
CA LYS A 265 -21.85 -7.83 5.31
C LYS A 265 -20.82 -6.91 4.64
N ASN A 266 -20.71 -5.65 5.06
CA ASN A 266 -19.74 -4.72 4.49
C ASN A 266 -18.98 -3.99 5.60
N ILE A 267 -17.66 -3.91 5.48
CA ILE A 267 -16.80 -3.05 6.28
C ILE A 267 -16.09 -2.08 5.34
N PHE A 268 -16.21 -0.79 5.61
CA PHE A 268 -15.48 0.26 4.93
C PHE A 268 -14.82 1.15 5.98
N LEU A 269 -13.51 0.98 6.19
CA LEU A 269 -12.75 1.79 7.13
C LEU A 269 -11.89 2.78 6.37
N GLN A 270 -12.17 4.07 6.53
CA GLN A 270 -11.42 5.13 5.88
C GLN A 270 -10.77 6.05 6.91
N GLY A 271 -9.48 6.30 6.71
CA GLY A 271 -8.69 7.29 7.44
C GLY A 271 -7.75 8.05 6.52
N SER A 272 -6.91 8.89 7.10
CA SER A 272 -5.83 9.58 6.37
C SER A 272 -4.51 9.40 7.10
N ASN A 273 -4.39 9.86 8.34
CA ASN A 273 -3.13 9.90 9.09
C ASN A 273 -3.00 8.81 10.15
N GLY A 274 -4.11 8.35 10.72
CA GLY A 274 -4.09 7.28 11.71
C GLY A 274 -3.95 5.90 11.07
N ARG A 275 -3.38 4.97 11.84
CA ARG A 275 -3.28 3.56 11.44
C ARG A 275 -4.65 2.89 11.48
N ILE A 276 -4.82 1.82 10.71
CA ILE A 276 -5.94 0.88 10.85
C ILE A 276 -5.33 -0.42 11.35
N HIS A 277 -5.68 -0.82 12.56
CA HIS A 277 -5.24 -2.07 13.18
C HIS A 277 -6.42 -2.95 13.53
N GLY A 278 -6.42 -4.21 13.11
CA GLY A 278 -7.48 -5.16 13.44
C GLY A 278 -6.92 -6.50 13.88
N LYS A 279 -7.41 -7.06 14.98
CA LYS A 279 -6.99 -8.40 15.44
C LYS A 279 -7.62 -9.49 14.59
N THR A 280 -8.93 -9.64 14.64
CA THR A 280 -9.61 -10.73 13.92
C THR A 280 -10.93 -10.21 13.37
N LEU A 281 -11.02 -10.11 12.05
CA LEU A 281 -12.13 -9.49 11.35
C LEU A 281 -12.79 -10.49 10.40
N GLY A 282 -14.12 -10.47 10.36
CA GLY A 282 -14.94 -11.24 9.43
C GLY A 282 -15.89 -10.30 8.71
N ALA A 283 -15.92 -10.34 7.37
CA ALA A 283 -16.91 -9.60 6.60
C ALA A 283 -17.22 -10.27 5.26
N THR A 284 -18.35 -9.99 4.62
CA THR A 284 -18.50 -10.40 3.20
C THR A 284 -17.59 -9.56 2.30
N ASN A 285 -17.65 -8.24 2.43
CA ASN A 285 -16.79 -7.30 1.72
C ASN A 285 -16.05 -6.40 2.71
N ALA A 286 -14.72 -6.31 2.59
CA ALA A 286 -13.90 -5.44 3.43
C ALA A 286 -13.11 -4.45 2.59
N THR A 287 -13.19 -3.16 2.90
CA THR A 287 -12.35 -2.12 2.31
C THR A 287 -11.68 -1.33 3.42
N LEU A 288 -10.36 -1.36 3.47
CA LEU A 288 -9.55 -0.65 4.45
C LEU A 288 -8.69 0.36 3.70
N GLN A 289 -8.87 1.65 3.96
CA GLN A 289 -8.21 2.71 3.21
C GLN A 289 -7.63 3.78 4.12
N THR A 290 -6.37 4.14 3.86
CA THR A 290 -5.69 5.26 4.50
C THR A 290 -4.73 5.93 3.51
N THR A 291 -4.19 7.10 3.87
CA THR A 291 -3.22 7.81 3.03
C THR A 291 -1.82 7.63 3.60
N ASN A 292 -1.66 8.01 4.86
CA ASN A 292 -0.42 8.05 5.63
C ASN A 292 -0.44 7.07 6.80
N GLY A 293 -1.53 6.36 7.09
CA GLY A 293 -1.55 5.32 8.11
C GLY A 293 -0.98 3.99 7.62
N GLU A 294 -0.44 3.19 8.54
CA GLU A 294 -0.25 1.76 8.31
C GLU A 294 -1.61 1.05 8.35
N VAL A 295 -1.78 0.00 7.52
CA VAL A 295 -2.87 -0.96 7.68
C VAL A 295 -2.29 -2.29 8.11
N SER A 296 -2.63 -2.75 9.31
CA SER A 296 -2.12 -3.99 9.90
C SER A 296 -3.27 -4.83 10.43
N VAL A 297 -3.52 -5.99 9.83
CA VAL A 297 -4.61 -6.89 10.24
C VAL A 297 -4.06 -8.27 10.58
N ASP A 298 -4.15 -8.69 11.84
CA ASP A 298 -3.57 -9.98 12.24
C ASP A 298 -4.26 -11.13 11.49
N TYR A 299 -5.59 -11.06 11.34
CA TYR A 299 -6.38 -12.04 10.60
C TYR A 299 -7.70 -11.46 10.03
N LEU A 300 -7.86 -11.45 8.70
CA LEU A 300 -9.09 -11.05 8.00
C LEU A 300 -9.70 -12.25 7.26
N VAL A 301 -11.00 -12.49 7.43
CA VAL A 301 -11.78 -13.40 6.59
C VAL A 301 -12.78 -12.61 5.78
N ALA A 302 -12.74 -12.74 4.45
CA ALA A 302 -13.73 -12.11 3.59
C ALA A 302 -14.09 -12.88 2.32
N VAL A 303 -15.16 -12.48 1.62
CA VAL A 303 -15.37 -12.90 0.22
C VAL A 303 -14.50 -12.06 -0.69
N THR A 304 -14.60 -10.74 -0.55
CA THR A 304 -13.73 -9.78 -1.24
C THR A 304 -13.11 -8.81 -0.24
N ALA A 305 -11.84 -8.46 -0.47
CA ALA A 305 -11.16 -7.46 0.32
C ALA A 305 -10.30 -6.53 -0.52
N ALA A 306 -10.28 -5.25 -0.17
CA ALA A 306 -9.40 -4.23 -0.73
C ALA A 306 -8.70 -3.47 0.41
N VAL A 307 -7.38 -3.44 0.39
CA VAL A 307 -6.57 -2.75 1.39
C VAL A 307 -5.67 -1.75 0.67
N ARG A 308 -5.85 -0.47 0.98
CA ARG A 308 -5.21 0.64 0.27
C ARG A 308 -4.51 1.59 1.23
N SER A 309 -3.25 1.88 0.95
CA SER A 309 -2.51 2.97 1.57
C SER A 309 -1.85 3.82 0.49
N SER A 310 -1.34 5.01 0.79
CA SER A 310 -0.43 5.72 -0.13
C SER A 310 1.01 5.60 0.36
N ASN A 311 1.26 5.87 1.64
CA ASN A 311 2.61 6.11 2.14
C ASN A 311 3.14 5.05 3.10
N ASN A 312 2.27 4.34 3.82
CA ASN A 312 2.69 3.37 4.83
C ASN A 312 2.34 1.94 4.44
N GLY A 313 2.91 1.01 5.21
CA GLY A 313 2.86 -0.42 4.93
C GLY A 313 1.46 -1.03 5.02
N ILE A 314 1.31 -2.16 4.35
CA ILE A 314 0.18 -3.07 4.48
C ILE A 314 0.74 -4.39 4.99
N SER A 315 0.29 -4.82 6.17
CA SER A 315 0.71 -6.06 6.81
C SER A 315 -0.49 -6.90 7.24
N GLY A 316 -0.36 -8.23 7.23
CA GLY A 316 -1.40 -9.09 7.82
C GLY A 316 -1.58 -10.49 7.23
N THR A 317 -2.58 -11.19 7.76
CA THR A 317 -3.06 -12.48 7.24
C THR A 317 -4.46 -12.31 6.65
N TYR A 318 -4.62 -12.67 5.38
CA TYR A 318 -5.83 -12.41 4.60
C TYR A 318 -6.37 -13.71 4.03
N HIS A 319 -7.56 -14.14 4.47
CA HIS A 319 -8.27 -15.28 3.93
C HIS A 319 -9.48 -14.80 3.13
N VAL A 320 -9.41 -14.89 1.80
CA VAL A 320 -10.48 -14.44 0.91
C VAL A 320 -11.10 -15.60 0.13
N ARG A 321 -12.38 -15.50 -0.22
CA ARG A 321 -13.03 -16.50 -1.09
C ARG A 321 -13.02 -16.16 -2.57
N LYS A 322 -12.81 -14.90 -2.96
CA LYS A 322 -12.87 -14.49 -4.36
C LYS A 322 -11.72 -13.59 -4.77
N SER A 323 -11.56 -12.45 -4.10
CA SER A 323 -10.56 -11.47 -4.51
C SER A 323 -9.93 -10.68 -3.37
N LEU A 324 -8.63 -10.43 -3.49
CA LEU A 324 -7.86 -9.54 -2.61
C LEU A 324 -7.08 -8.52 -3.45
N ASP A 325 -7.24 -7.23 -3.15
CA ASP A 325 -6.46 -6.12 -3.72
C ASP A 325 -5.65 -5.44 -2.60
N LEU A 326 -4.33 -5.56 -2.61
CA LEU A 326 -3.40 -4.89 -1.72
C LEU A 326 -2.63 -3.83 -2.51
N THR A 327 -2.94 -2.55 -2.32
CA THR A 327 -2.32 -1.47 -3.11
C THR A 327 -1.74 -0.39 -2.19
N THR A 328 -0.48 -0.06 -2.39
CA THR A 328 0.17 1.11 -1.79
C THR A 328 1.04 1.84 -2.82
N THR A 329 1.55 3.03 -2.52
CA THR A 329 2.51 3.71 -3.41
C THR A 329 3.92 3.58 -2.86
N ASN A 330 4.11 3.83 -1.57
CA ASN A 330 5.42 3.86 -0.92
C ASN A 330 5.59 2.84 0.20
N GLY A 331 4.51 2.16 0.61
CA GLY A 331 4.54 1.18 1.70
C GLY A 331 5.04 -0.20 1.28
N VAL A 332 5.62 -0.92 2.25
CA VAL A 332 5.87 -2.36 2.11
C VAL A 332 4.55 -3.13 2.11
N ILE A 333 4.45 -4.17 1.29
CA ILE A 333 3.38 -5.17 1.39
C ILE A 333 3.98 -6.43 1.99
N LYS A 334 3.54 -6.80 3.21
CA LYS A 334 3.94 -8.04 3.88
C LYS A 334 2.70 -8.86 4.23
N ALA A 335 2.37 -9.86 3.42
CA ALA A 335 1.08 -10.55 3.52
C ALA A 335 1.21 -12.08 3.53
N THR A 336 0.44 -12.73 4.40
CA THR A 336 0.11 -14.16 4.26
C THR A 336 -1.30 -14.25 3.71
N VAL A 337 -1.47 -14.82 2.53
CA VAL A 337 -2.75 -14.85 1.81
C VAL A 337 -3.22 -16.28 1.67
N GLY A 338 -4.45 -16.55 2.12
CA GLY A 338 -5.19 -17.77 1.82
C GLY A 338 -6.34 -17.43 0.87
N ILE A 339 -6.44 -18.09 -0.27
CA ILE A 339 -7.59 -17.95 -1.17
C ILE A 339 -8.33 -19.28 -1.16
N ASN A 340 -9.52 -19.32 -0.57
CA ASN A 340 -10.39 -20.51 -0.59
C ASN A 340 -11.60 -20.21 -1.48
N GLY A 341 -11.40 -20.40 -2.78
CA GLY A 341 -12.38 -20.06 -3.80
C GLY A 341 -13.25 -21.22 -4.24
N SER A 342 -14.28 -20.92 -5.01
CA SER A 342 -14.90 -21.93 -5.86
C SER A 342 -14.07 -22.15 -7.11
N ASP A 343 -14.52 -23.06 -8.00
CA ASP A 343 -13.92 -23.29 -9.32
C ASP A 343 -13.95 -22.08 -10.26
N SER A 344 -14.57 -20.96 -9.82
CA SER A 344 -14.58 -19.70 -10.53
C SER A 344 -13.21 -18.97 -10.51
N SER A 345 -13.15 -17.82 -11.18
CA SER A 345 -11.93 -17.01 -11.23
C SER A 345 -11.69 -16.30 -9.90
N ASN A 346 -10.57 -16.64 -9.25
CA ASN A 346 -10.09 -16.01 -8.02
C ASN A 346 -8.87 -15.13 -8.30
N SER A 347 -8.75 -13.98 -7.63
CA SER A 347 -7.68 -13.02 -7.94
C SER A 347 -7.01 -12.41 -6.71
N LEU A 348 -5.69 -12.42 -6.69
CA LEU A 348 -4.85 -11.65 -5.78
C LEU A 348 -4.08 -10.60 -6.58
N ILE A 349 -4.23 -9.33 -6.20
CA ILE A 349 -3.50 -8.21 -6.78
C ILE A 349 -2.70 -7.54 -5.66
N MET A 350 -1.40 -7.38 -5.86
CA MET A 350 -0.48 -6.70 -4.95
C MET A 350 0.30 -5.66 -5.73
N ARG A 351 0.24 -4.40 -5.31
CA ARG A 351 0.88 -3.28 -6.01
C ARG A 351 1.54 -2.30 -5.06
N THR A 352 2.77 -1.93 -5.39
CA THR A 352 3.47 -0.81 -4.77
C THR A 352 4.35 -0.13 -5.81
N SER A 353 4.72 1.14 -5.65
CA SER A 353 5.66 1.76 -6.59
C SER A 353 7.09 1.62 -6.08
N ASN A 354 7.30 1.89 -4.79
CA ASN A 354 8.64 2.16 -4.26
C ASN A 354 9.15 1.15 -3.24
N SER A 355 8.30 0.28 -2.73
CA SER A 355 8.64 -0.58 -1.60
C SER A 355 8.57 -2.07 -1.92
N PRO A 356 9.15 -2.93 -1.07
CA PRO A 356 9.13 -4.37 -1.30
C PRO A 356 7.72 -4.97 -1.22
N ILE A 357 7.53 -6.06 -1.97
CA ILE A 357 6.42 -7.00 -1.79
C ILE A 357 7.01 -8.31 -1.26
N ASP A 358 6.54 -8.77 -0.11
CA ASP A 358 6.88 -10.05 0.50
C ASP A 358 5.57 -10.79 0.83
N ALA A 359 5.26 -11.83 0.04
CA ALA A 359 3.99 -12.51 0.12
C ALA A 359 4.13 -14.03 0.14
N ILE A 360 3.39 -14.67 1.06
CA ILE A 360 3.18 -16.12 1.10
C ILE A 360 1.73 -16.38 0.73
N VAL A 361 1.49 -17.17 -0.30
CA VAL A 361 0.14 -17.40 -0.85
C VAL A 361 -0.18 -18.89 -0.78
N SER A 362 -1.32 -19.23 -0.20
CA SER A 362 -1.89 -20.58 -0.21
C SER A 362 -3.20 -20.53 -0.98
N LEU A 363 -3.32 -21.36 -2.00
CA LEU A 363 -4.50 -21.43 -2.85
C LEU A 363 -5.25 -22.71 -2.51
N ASP A 364 -6.57 -22.62 -2.42
CA ASP A 364 -7.46 -23.73 -2.10
C ASP A 364 -8.80 -23.58 -2.82
N THR A 365 -9.49 -24.70 -2.98
CA THR A 365 -10.83 -24.80 -3.55
C THR A 365 -11.69 -25.69 -2.69
N THR A 366 -13.01 -25.46 -2.68
CA THR A 366 -13.95 -26.32 -1.92
C THR A 366 -13.93 -27.80 -2.34
N SER A 367 -13.59 -28.10 -3.59
CA SER A 367 -13.41 -29.45 -4.16
C SER A 367 -12.05 -30.08 -3.80
N GLY A 368 -11.08 -29.30 -3.34
CA GLY A 368 -9.68 -29.70 -3.20
C GLY A 368 -8.93 -29.91 -4.52
N THR A 369 -9.58 -29.72 -5.67
CA THR A 369 -9.01 -29.87 -7.01
C THR A 369 -9.58 -28.83 -7.97
N GLY A 370 -8.82 -28.44 -8.99
CA GLY A 370 -9.22 -27.44 -9.96
C GLY A 370 -9.06 -26.01 -9.45
N GLY A 371 -9.94 -25.11 -9.90
CA GLY A 371 -9.86 -23.68 -9.62
C GLY A 371 -9.02 -22.88 -10.61
N ARG A 372 -9.39 -21.61 -10.79
CA ARG A 372 -8.68 -20.64 -11.63
C ARG A 372 -8.17 -19.51 -10.76
N PHE A 373 -6.86 -19.36 -10.71
CA PHE A 373 -6.20 -18.40 -9.83
C PHE A 373 -5.35 -17.43 -10.64
N LEU A 374 -5.58 -16.13 -10.42
CA LEU A 374 -4.75 -15.06 -10.92
C LEU A 374 -3.99 -14.43 -9.75
N VAL A 375 -2.66 -14.51 -9.76
CA VAL A 375 -1.80 -13.81 -8.80
C VAL A 375 -1.00 -12.75 -9.53
N LYS A 376 -1.22 -11.49 -9.18
CA LYS A 376 -0.56 -10.35 -9.78
C LYS A 376 0.22 -9.59 -8.72
N ALA A 377 1.53 -9.46 -8.90
CA ALA A 377 2.43 -8.73 -8.01
C ALA A 377 3.26 -7.74 -8.83
N GLU A 378 3.15 -6.44 -8.54
CA GLU A 378 3.85 -5.41 -9.30
C GLU A 378 4.53 -4.39 -8.38
N THR A 379 5.81 -4.13 -8.63
CA THR A 379 6.55 -3.01 -8.03
C THR A 379 7.44 -2.31 -9.05
N THR A 380 7.89 -1.08 -8.80
CA THR A 380 8.85 -0.42 -9.68
C THR A 380 10.25 -0.51 -9.09
N ASN A 381 10.40 -0.11 -7.83
CA ASN A 381 11.71 0.04 -7.20
C ASN A 381 11.99 -0.97 -6.07
N GLY A 382 10.95 -1.66 -5.57
CA GLY A 382 11.11 -2.60 -4.47
C GLY A 382 11.45 -4.01 -4.90
N ARG A 383 12.05 -4.78 -3.98
CA ARG A 383 12.20 -6.23 -4.15
C ARG A 383 10.83 -6.87 -4.24
N LEU A 384 10.64 -7.77 -5.19
CA LEU A 384 9.44 -8.59 -5.30
C LEU A 384 9.78 -10.00 -4.86
N THR A 385 9.11 -10.51 -3.84
CA THR A 385 9.22 -11.90 -3.40
C THR A 385 7.81 -12.45 -3.19
N THR A 386 7.45 -13.47 -3.96
CA THR A 386 6.14 -14.12 -3.85
C THR A 386 6.33 -15.62 -3.84
N ARG A 387 5.89 -16.27 -2.75
CA ARG A 387 5.93 -17.72 -2.61
C ARG A 387 4.51 -18.27 -2.61
N ILE A 388 4.18 -19.01 -3.66
CA ILE A 388 2.95 -19.79 -3.72
C ILE A 388 3.23 -21.12 -3.00
N ALA A 389 2.83 -21.20 -1.74
CA ALA A 389 3.13 -22.31 -0.83
C ALA A 389 2.37 -23.60 -1.21
N SER A 390 1.12 -23.47 -1.65
CA SER A 390 0.27 -24.59 -2.06
C SER A 390 -0.73 -24.13 -3.11
N ALA A 391 -1.15 -25.07 -3.95
CA ALA A 391 -2.29 -24.92 -4.85
C ALA A 391 -2.99 -26.27 -5.04
N PRO A 392 -4.31 -26.29 -5.32
CA PRO A 392 -5.05 -27.52 -5.57
C PRO A 392 -4.49 -28.28 -6.77
N LEU A 393 -4.66 -29.61 -6.76
CA LEU A 393 -4.36 -30.44 -7.93
C LEU A 393 -5.19 -29.98 -9.13
N ASP A 394 -4.65 -30.06 -10.33
CA ASP A 394 -5.36 -29.68 -11.56
C ASP A 394 -5.84 -28.22 -11.64
N SER A 395 -5.31 -27.34 -10.78
CA SER A 395 -5.61 -25.90 -10.81
C SER A 395 -4.94 -25.17 -11.98
N SER A 396 -5.62 -24.15 -12.52
CA SER A 396 -5.04 -23.21 -13.48
C SER A 396 -4.52 -21.98 -12.75
N LEU A 397 -3.20 -21.92 -12.58
CA LEU A 397 -2.52 -20.81 -11.92
C LEU A 397 -1.85 -19.89 -12.95
N VAL A 398 -2.28 -18.62 -12.96
CA VAL A 398 -1.64 -17.55 -13.71
C VAL A 398 -0.94 -16.60 -12.74
N VAL A 399 0.38 -16.44 -12.90
CA VAL A 399 1.17 -15.51 -12.09
C VAL A 399 1.78 -14.43 -12.99
N HIS A 400 1.52 -13.17 -12.65
CA HIS A 400 2.16 -12.01 -13.25
C HIS A 400 2.94 -11.27 -12.18
N ALA A 401 4.26 -11.46 -12.18
CA ALA A 401 5.18 -10.77 -11.29
C ALA A 401 6.04 -9.79 -12.09
N GLN A 402 6.07 -8.53 -11.69
CA GLN A 402 6.83 -7.50 -12.39
C GLN A 402 7.54 -6.58 -11.40
N THR A 403 8.82 -6.33 -11.65
CA THR A 403 9.59 -5.26 -11.02
C THR A 403 10.31 -4.44 -12.09
N SER A 404 10.91 -3.30 -11.77
CA SER A 404 11.76 -2.57 -12.73
C SER A 404 13.22 -2.54 -12.28
N ASN A 405 13.48 -2.14 -11.03
CA ASN A 405 14.84 -1.79 -10.60
C ASN A 405 15.44 -2.73 -9.56
N ALA A 406 14.63 -3.55 -8.90
CA ALA A 406 15.10 -4.45 -7.85
C ALA A 406 14.87 -5.91 -8.24
N PRO A 407 15.51 -6.86 -7.53
CA PRO A 407 15.33 -8.28 -7.82
C PRO A 407 13.88 -8.73 -7.64
N GLY A 408 13.44 -9.65 -8.50
CA GLY A 408 12.17 -10.34 -8.40
C GLY A 408 12.37 -11.84 -8.22
N SER A 409 11.65 -12.46 -7.29
CA SER A 409 11.65 -13.90 -7.09
C SER A 409 10.24 -14.45 -6.91
N VAL A 410 9.97 -15.56 -7.60
CA VAL A 410 8.71 -16.32 -7.46
C VAL A 410 9.03 -17.77 -7.15
N ALA A 411 8.41 -18.31 -6.11
CA ALA A 411 8.47 -19.73 -5.78
C ALA A 411 7.10 -20.36 -6.04
N LEU A 412 7.09 -21.44 -6.81
CA LEU A 412 5.87 -22.15 -7.23
C LEU A 412 5.67 -23.42 -6.39
N PRO A 413 4.42 -23.89 -6.23
CA PRO A 413 4.16 -25.14 -5.52
C PRO A 413 4.49 -26.33 -6.42
N SER A 414 4.70 -27.49 -5.79
CA SER A 414 4.95 -28.76 -6.49
C SER A 414 3.80 -29.21 -7.39
N THR A 415 2.58 -28.75 -7.10
CA THR A 415 1.37 -28.99 -7.90
C THR A 415 1.30 -28.16 -9.17
N TYR A 416 2.21 -27.19 -9.38
CA TYR A 416 2.19 -26.35 -10.56
C TYR A 416 2.63 -27.09 -11.83
N GLU A 417 1.81 -26.99 -12.87
CA GLU A 417 2.11 -27.40 -14.24
C GLU A 417 1.75 -26.27 -15.20
N GLY A 418 2.66 -25.90 -16.10
CA GLY A 418 2.43 -24.75 -16.98
C GLY A 418 3.69 -24.19 -17.62
N SER A 419 3.52 -23.06 -18.32
CA SER A 419 4.60 -22.31 -18.95
C SER A 419 5.24 -21.31 -17.98
N LEU A 420 6.52 -21.05 -18.18
CA LEU A 420 7.33 -20.08 -17.44
C LEU A 420 7.98 -19.12 -18.43
N LEU A 421 7.82 -17.84 -18.19
CA LEU A 421 8.51 -16.77 -18.91
C LEU A 421 9.27 -15.89 -17.92
N LEU A 422 10.60 -15.93 -17.97
CA LEU A 422 11.46 -15.03 -17.22
C LEU A 422 12.10 -14.05 -18.20
N ALA A 423 12.08 -12.76 -17.90
CA ALA A 423 12.78 -11.76 -18.72
C ALA A 423 13.38 -10.63 -17.87
N THR A 424 14.56 -10.18 -18.26
CA THR A 424 15.23 -8.98 -17.70
C THR A 424 16.11 -8.34 -18.75
N SER A 425 16.29 -7.02 -18.75
CA SER A 425 17.11 -6.34 -19.76
C SER A 425 18.59 -6.26 -19.37
N ASN A 426 18.90 -6.14 -18.08
CA ASN A 426 20.27 -5.81 -17.63
C ASN A 426 20.86 -6.75 -16.57
N ALA A 427 20.11 -7.72 -16.07
CA ALA A 427 20.55 -8.59 -14.99
C ALA A 427 20.54 -10.09 -15.35
N GLY A 428 20.85 -10.94 -14.37
CA GLY A 428 20.82 -12.39 -14.51
C GLY A 428 19.41 -12.98 -14.38
N ILE A 429 19.22 -14.13 -15.04
CA ILE A 429 18.02 -14.98 -14.92
C ILE A 429 18.41 -16.30 -14.25
N THR A 430 17.71 -16.64 -13.18
CA THR A 430 17.87 -17.92 -12.49
C THR A 430 16.58 -18.73 -12.57
N LEU A 431 16.67 -19.96 -13.07
CA LEU A 431 15.61 -20.95 -12.96
C LEU A 431 16.15 -22.08 -12.09
N GLN A 432 15.75 -22.10 -10.82
CA GLN A 432 16.15 -23.12 -9.87
C GLN A 432 15.22 -24.31 -10.01
N ARG A 433 15.79 -25.47 -10.36
CA ARG A 433 15.06 -26.75 -10.41
C ARG A 433 14.97 -27.31 -9.00
N VAL A 434 13.79 -27.74 -8.56
CA VAL A 434 13.63 -28.52 -7.32
C VAL A 434 14.35 -29.87 -7.42
N ASN A 435 14.62 -30.42 -6.23
CA ASN A 435 15.39 -31.62 -5.97
C ASN A 435 14.93 -32.81 -6.82
N PRO A 436 15.86 -33.54 -7.45
CA PRO A 436 15.55 -34.84 -8.03
C PRO A 436 15.04 -35.76 -6.91
N GLY A 437 13.78 -36.21 -7.01
CA GLY A 437 13.13 -37.05 -6.00
C GLY A 437 11.89 -36.46 -5.35
N GLU A 438 11.43 -35.26 -5.76
CA GLU A 438 10.10 -34.78 -5.39
C GLU A 438 9.02 -35.76 -5.90
N GLN A 439 8.13 -36.20 -5.02
CA GLN A 439 7.03 -37.11 -5.36
C GLN A 439 5.85 -36.34 -5.95
N ASP A 440 5.27 -36.83 -7.04
CA ASP A 440 4.08 -36.23 -7.66
C ASP A 440 2.94 -36.13 -6.61
N PRO A 441 2.45 -34.91 -6.30
CA PRO A 441 1.40 -34.71 -5.31
C PRO A 441 0.11 -35.48 -5.62
N ALA A 442 -0.17 -35.76 -6.90
CA ALA A 442 -1.32 -36.55 -7.31
C ALA A 442 -1.21 -38.02 -6.90
N CYS A 443 -0.01 -38.52 -6.58
CA CYS A 443 0.21 -39.91 -6.20
C CYS A 443 -0.39 -40.29 -4.85
N LYS A 444 -0.62 -39.33 -3.95
CA LYS A 444 -1.38 -39.62 -2.73
C LYS A 444 -2.83 -40.02 -3.03
N ALA A 445 -3.35 -39.62 -4.20
CA ALA A 445 -4.71 -39.91 -4.63
C ALA A 445 -4.81 -41.03 -5.68
N ARG A 446 -3.68 -41.53 -6.23
CA ARG A 446 -3.66 -42.51 -7.34
C ARG A 446 -2.65 -43.64 -7.09
N SER A 447 -3.08 -44.89 -7.25
CA SER A 447 -2.27 -46.10 -6.94
C SER A 447 -1.14 -46.40 -7.93
N ASP A 448 -1.11 -45.80 -9.13
CA ASP A 448 -0.20 -46.17 -10.23
C ASP A 448 0.88 -45.10 -10.52
N CYS A 449 1.61 -44.70 -9.48
CA CYS A 449 2.24 -43.37 -9.47
C CYS A 449 3.74 -43.37 -9.15
N ASN A 450 4.34 -44.54 -8.94
CA ASN A 450 5.73 -44.70 -8.49
C ASN A 450 6.82 -44.30 -9.51
N SER A 451 6.47 -43.85 -10.73
CA SER A 451 7.43 -43.59 -11.80
C SER A 451 7.44 -42.15 -12.36
N ARG A 452 6.57 -41.25 -11.86
CA ARG A 452 6.46 -39.90 -12.42
C ARG A 452 7.53 -38.98 -11.88
N THR A 453 8.27 -38.35 -12.79
CA THR A 453 9.28 -37.35 -12.46
C THR A 453 8.86 -35.99 -13.00
N ARG A 454 9.04 -34.95 -12.19
CA ARG A 454 8.73 -33.58 -12.60
C ARG A 454 9.74 -33.14 -13.65
N THR A 455 9.25 -32.82 -14.83
CA THR A 455 10.09 -32.42 -15.96
C THR A 455 10.11 -30.90 -16.09
N VAL A 456 11.30 -30.33 -16.22
CA VAL A 456 11.53 -28.91 -16.53
C VAL A 456 12.23 -28.81 -17.88
N GLU A 457 11.47 -28.50 -18.91
CA GLU A 457 11.94 -28.42 -20.29
C GLU A 457 12.14 -26.95 -20.69
N THR A 458 13.40 -26.54 -20.90
CA THR A 458 13.73 -25.19 -21.37
C THR A 458 13.61 -25.14 -22.89
N ARG A 459 12.76 -24.24 -23.41
CA ARG A 459 12.51 -24.09 -24.86
C ARG A 459 13.44 -23.07 -25.49
N GLU A 460 13.61 -21.93 -24.84
CA GLU A 460 14.44 -20.83 -25.31
C GLU A 460 15.22 -20.27 -24.12
N ALA A 461 16.52 -20.05 -24.30
CA ALA A 461 17.35 -19.41 -23.29
C ALA A 461 18.31 -18.44 -23.97
N THR A 462 18.10 -17.16 -23.74
CA THR A 462 19.08 -16.10 -24.00
C THR A 462 19.61 -15.58 -22.66
N LYS A 463 20.55 -14.64 -22.71
CA LYS A 463 21.05 -13.95 -21.50
C LYS A 463 19.92 -13.23 -20.74
N TYR A 464 18.89 -12.77 -21.44
CA TYR A 464 17.90 -11.79 -20.97
C TYR A 464 16.45 -12.30 -21.02
N LYS A 465 16.24 -13.51 -21.54
CA LYS A 465 14.93 -14.15 -21.64
C LYS A 465 15.10 -15.65 -21.50
N ARG A 466 14.22 -16.29 -20.72
CA ARG A 466 14.13 -17.75 -20.61
C ARG A 466 12.67 -18.19 -20.68
N ASP A 467 12.40 -19.10 -21.59
CA ASP A 467 11.12 -19.80 -21.75
C ASP A 467 11.31 -21.26 -21.33
N ALA A 468 10.45 -21.73 -20.45
CA ALA A 468 10.44 -23.12 -20.00
C ALA A 468 9.01 -23.60 -19.77
N VAL A 469 8.83 -24.92 -19.71
CA VAL A 469 7.59 -25.54 -19.24
C VAL A 469 7.91 -26.52 -18.12
N VAL A 470 6.98 -26.61 -17.16
CA VAL A 470 7.04 -27.53 -16.03
C VAL A 470 5.81 -28.42 -16.05
N TYR A 471 6.00 -29.72 -15.94
CA TYR A 471 4.91 -30.68 -15.94
C TYR A 471 5.30 -31.99 -15.26
N TRP A 472 4.30 -32.67 -14.70
CA TRP A 472 4.34 -34.09 -14.36
C TRP A 472 3.83 -34.92 -15.55
N GLU A 473 2.80 -34.43 -16.24
CA GLU A 473 2.29 -35.01 -17.48
C GLU A 473 2.34 -33.99 -18.63
N LYS A 474 2.93 -34.35 -19.77
CA LYS A 474 3.16 -33.42 -20.89
C LYS A 474 1.88 -32.69 -21.37
N LYS A 475 0.71 -33.33 -21.30
CA LYS A 475 -0.57 -32.71 -21.67
C LYS A 475 -0.98 -31.54 -20.76
N ASN A 476 -0.44 -31.45 -19.54
CA ASN A 476 -0.74 -30.40 -18.58
C ASN A 476 0.21 -29.20 -18.69
N SER A 477 1.18 -29.20 -19.63
CA SER A 477 2.17 -28.13 -19.78
C SER A 477 1.59 -26.75 -20.12
N ALA A 478 0.31 -26.68 -20.49
CA ALA A 478 -0.40 -25.44 -20.86
C ALA A 478 -1.45 -25.02 -19.82
N ARG A 479 -1.50 -25.67 -18.65
CA ARG A 479 -2.53 -25.47 -17.63
C ARG A 479 -2.39 -24.14 -16.89
N GLY A 480 -1.17 -23.79 -16.50
CA GLY A 480 -0.79 -22.53 -15.87
C GLY A 480 0.15 -21.69 -16.74
N ALA A 481 0.33 -20.43 -16.34
CA ALA A 481 1.27 -19.52 -16.98
C ALA A 481 1.89 -18.58 -15.93
N VAL A 482 3.22 -18.57 -15.83
CA VAL A 482 3.95 -17.70 -14.91
C VAL A 482 4.84 -16.79 -15.72
N THR A 483 4.69 -15.49 -15.50
CA THR A 483 5.53 -14.45 -16.10
C THR A 483 6.20 -13.66 -14.99
N LEU A 484 7.54 -13.63 -14.99
CA LEU A 484 8.35 -12.82 -14.10
C LEU A 484 9.26 -11.90 -14.93
N GLN A 485 9.04 -10.59 -14.81
CA GLN A 485 9.76 -9.59 -15.60
C GLN A 485 10.45 -8.55 -14.72
N SER A 486 11.63 -8.13 -15.14
CA SER A 486 12.32 -6.95 -14.62
C SER A 486 12.98 -6.15 -15.74
N SER A 487 13.37 -4.90 -15.48
CA SER A 487 14.21 -4.13 -16.42
C SER A 487 15.68 -4.26 -16.03
N ASN A 488 15.98 -3.99 -14.76
CA ASN A 488 17.33 -3.88 -14.22
C ASN A 488 17.63 -4.88 -13.09
N GLY A 489 16.61 -5.48 -12.51
CA GLY A 489 16.75 -6.46 -11.43
C GLY A 489 16.93 -7.87 -11.95
N ALA A 490 17.66 -8.68 -11.18
CA ALA A 490 17.73 -10.12 -11.43
C ALA A 490 16.34 -10.75 -11.21
N VAL A 491 16.02 -11.77 -12.01
CA VAL A 491 14.77 -12.51 -11.87
C VAL A 491 15.04 -13.98 -11.58
N ALA A 492 14.34 -14.52 -10.59
CA ALA A 492 14.49 -15.91 -10.17
C ALA A 492 13.12 -16.61 -10.06
N ILE A 493 12.99 -17.77 -10.70
CA ILE A 493 11.89 -18.69 -10.40
C ILE A 493 12.47 -19.95 -9.79
N SER A 494 11.91 -20.38 -8.66
CA SER A 494 12.12 -21.72 -8.12
C SER A 494 10.87 -22.55 -8.40
N VAL A 495 11.04 -23.64 -9.15
CA VAL A 495 9.95 -24.55 -9.48
C VAL A 495 10.05 -25.82 -8.72
#